data_AF-A0A6N8W5C6-F1
#
_entry.id   AF-A0A6N8W5C6-F1
#
_cell.length_a   1.000
_cell.length_b   1.000
_cell.length_c   1.000
_cell.angle_alpha   90.00
_cell.angle_beta   90.00
_cell.angle_gamma   90.00
#
_symmetry.space_group_name_H-M   'P 1'
#
loop_
_entity.id
_entity.type
_entity.pdbx_description
1 polymer ?
#
loop_
_entity_poly.entity_id
_entity_poly.type
_entity_poly.pdbx_seq_one_letter_code
_entity_poly.pdbx_strand_id
1 'polypeptide(L)'
;WLETVEQVANMLAMNPYPGYEGQYFSMPTRNVVPKPVQKPHPPLWVACSNRDTIHLAAKLGIGALTFAFIDPAEAEHWVNDYYETIKTECVPIGHSVNANIAMVSSFSVHPDAAEAEARGGDGFRFFQYALGHHYAAGMHKPGRTNIWKAWEHVRDTWPPQGGEGGIGTPDELGEHLRIFSDCGVDQSVFIQQAGNNRHEHICESLEIFARDVMPEFKEFEAEREAKKQEELAPYIEEAFKRKAERNEMMAELSDDDIPTYGPYGFDVVASETQSESDFHHQGAEERAREQMERFEQMKKTANLAVELGATD
;
A
#
# COMPACT_ATOMS: atom_id res chain seq x y z
N TRP A 1 9.49 -4.01 9.13
CA TRP A 1 8.68 -3.90 7.90
C TRP A 1 7.75 -5.10 7.77
N LEU A 2 8.26 -6.34 7.62
CA LEU A 2 7.45 -7.56 7.51
C LEU A 2 6.39 -7.69 8.62
N GLU A 3 6.83 -7.64 9.88
CA GLU A 3 5.93 -7.69 11.06
C GLU A 3 4.78 -6.68 10.94
N THR A 4 5.11 -5.41 10.67
CA THR A 4 4.09 -4.36 10.55
C THR A 4 3.14 -4.60 9.37
N VAL A 5 3.62 -5.03 8.20
CA VAL A 5 2.77 -5.25 7.02
C VAL A 5 1.78 -6.38 7.26
N GLU A 6 2.27 -7.50 7.79
CA GLU A 6 1.43 -8.64 8.15
C GLU A 6 0.36 -8.24 9.16
N GLN A 7 0.76 -7.56 10.24
CA GLN A 7 -0.18 -7.20 11.29
C GLN A 7 -1.17 -6.12 10.85
N VAL A 8 -0.78 -5.18 9.98
CA VAL A 8 -1.74 -4.26 9.36
C VAL A 8 -2.76 -5.02 8.51
N ALA A 9 -2.34 -6.03 7.73
CA ALA A 9 -3.28 -6.86 6.98
C ALA A 9 -4.25 -7.61 7.89
N ASN A 10 -3.78 -8.15 9.03
CA ASN A 10 -4.62 -8.78 10.06
C ASN A 10 -5.59 -7.77 10.67
N MET A 11 -5.13 -6.59 11.06
CA MET A 11 -5.96 -5.52 11.62
C MET A 11 -7.06 -5.06 10.66
N LEU A 12 -6.78 -5.06 9.35
CA LEU A 12 -7.76 -4.70 8.33
C LEU A 12 -8.80 -5.81 8.09
N ALA A 13 -8.37 -7.08 8.10
CA ALA A 13 -9.22 -8.23 7.78
C ALA A 13 -10.05 -8.76 8.96
N MET A 14 -9.46 -8.85 10.15
CA MET A 14 -10.02 -9.59 11.28
C MET A 14 -10.89 -8.73 12.18
N ASN A 15 -11.93 -9.30 12.77
CA ASN A 15 -12.82 -8.60 13.69
C ASN A 15 -13.30 -9.53 14.83
N PRO A 16 -12.80 -9.34 16.07
CA PRO A 16 -11.78 -8.38 16.48
C PRO A 16 -10.39 -8.72 15.91
N TYR A 17 -9.44 -7.80 15.99
CA TYR A 17 -8.04 -8.16 15.85
C TYR A 17 -7.61 -8.93 17.11
N PRO A 18 -7.08 -10.17 17.00
CA PRO A 18 -6.74 -11.00 18.16
C PRO A 18 -5.73 -10.38 19.12
N GLY A 19 -4.93 -9.43 18.65
CA GLY A 19 -3.79 -8.88 19.37
C GLY A 19 -2.49 -9.55 18.95
N TYR A 20 -1.37 -8.92 19.31
CA TYR A 20 -0.04 -9.35 18.91
C TYR A 20 1.01 -8.86 19.88
N GLU A 21 1.97 -9.73 20.20
CA GLU A 21 3.16 -9.42 21.00
C GLU A 21 4.38 -9.66 20.10
N GLY A 22 4.78 -8.60 19.38
CA GLY A 22 5.84 -8.63 18.38
C GLY A 22 7.20 -8.19 18.91
N GLN A 23 8.18 -8.17 18.01
CA GLN A 23 9.50 -7.63 18.32
C GLN A 23 9.49 -6.10 18.40
N TYR A 24 8.70 -5.45 17.55
CA TYR A 24 8.73 -3.99 17.38
C TYR A 24 7.52 -3.30 18.01
N PHE A 25 6.39 -3.99 18.11
CA PHE A 25 5.20 -3.46 18.76
C PHE A 25 4.38 -4.56 19.42
N SER A 26 3.55 -4.17 20.37
CA SER A 26 2.50 -5.02 20.91
C SER A 26 1.17 -4.29 20.96
N MET A 27 0.09 -5.05 20.85
CA MET A 27 -1.27 -4.55 20.90
C MET A 27 -2.21 -5.63 21.45
N PRO A 28 -3.05 -5.32 22.45
CA PRO A 28 -4.02 -6.28 22.96
C PRO A 28 -5.16 -6.51 21.96
N THR A 29 -5.99 -7.52 22.22
CA THR A 29 -7.21 -7.80 21.45
C THR A 29 -8.14 -6.59 21.37
N ARG A 30 -8.37 -6.04 20.19
CA ARG A 30 -9.26 -4.86 20.02
C ARG A 30 -9.88 -4.81 18.63
N ASN A 31 -10.96 -4.04 18.51
CA ASN A 31 -11.49 -3.66 17.21
C ASN A 31 -10.63 -2.55 16.61
N VAL A 32 -10.09 -2.79 15.41
CA VAL A 32 -9.43 -1.76 14.61
C VAL A 32 -10.45 -1.25 13.59
N VAL A 33 -10.81 0.03 13.72
CA VAL A 33 -11.85 0.70 12.92
C VAL A 33 -11.33 2.04 12.36
N PRO A 34 -11.84 2.49 11.20
CA PRO A 34 -12.85 1.84 10.35
C PRO A 34 -12.29 0.63 9.58
N LYS A 35 -13.17 -0.31 9.21
CA LYS A 35 -12.82 -1.43 8.33
C LYS A 35 -12.86 -1.01 6.85
N PRO A 36 -11.99 -1.57 6.00
CA PRO A 36 -12.01 -1.29 4.57
C PRO A 36 -13.29 -1.84 3.92
N VAL A 37 -13.72 -1.16 2.84
CA VAL A 37 -14.80 -1.62 1.96
C VAL A 37 -14.36 -2.89 1.21
N GLN A 38 -13.13 -2.92 0.71
CA GLN A 38 -12.53 -4.08 0.05
C GLN A 38 -12.24 -5.18 1.07
N LYS A 39 -12.54 -6.43 0.70
CA LYS A 39 -12.28 -7.62 1.52
C LYS A 39 -11.23 -8.51 0.85
N PRO A 40 -10.38 -9.19 1.64
CA PRO A 40 -10.25 -9.08 3.09
C PRO A 40 -9.59 -7.76 3.54
N HIS A 41 -8.77 -7.16 2.68
CA HIS A 41 -8.18 -5.83 2.81
C HIS A 41 -7.89 -5.28 1.40
N PRO A 42 -7.54 -4.00 1.23
CA PRO A 42 -7.08 -3.50 -0.07
C PRO A 42 -5.87 -4.30 -0.59
N PRO A 43 -5.71 -4.46 -1.92
CA PRO A 43 -4.56 -5.16 -2.49
C PRO A 43 -3.24 -4.54 -2.04
N LEU A 44 -2.30 -5.38 -1.60
CA LEU A 44 -0.99 -4.93 -1.15
C LEU A 44 -0.07 -4.68 -2.34
N TRP A 45 0.68 -3.58 -2.29
CA TRP A 45 1.72 -3.22 -3.26
C TRP A 45 2.99 -2.82 -2.51
N VAL A 46 4.15 -3.09 -3.11
CA VAL A 46 5.44 -2.66 -2.60
C VAL A 46 6.28 -2.02 -3.70
N ALA A 47 6.95 -0.91 -3.37
CA ALA A 47 7.92 -0.29 -4.25
C ALA A 47 9.16 -1.17 -4.36
N CYS A 48 9.53 -1.53 -5.59
CA CYS A 48 10.62 -2.42 -5.94
C CYS A 48 11.68 -1.67 -6.73
N SER A 49 12.81 -1.38 -6.10
CA SER A 49 13.93 -0.68 -6.76
C SER A 49 14.96 -1.62 -7.40
N ASN A 50 14.82 -2.94 -7.21
CA ASN A 50 15.73 -3.96 -7.72
C ASN A 50 15.05 -5.35 -7.79
N ARG A 51 15.70 -6.29 -8.46
CA ARG A 51 15.24 -7.68 -8.63
C ARG A 51 14.97 -8.39 -7.31
N ASP A 52 15.80 -8.21 -6.29
CA ASP A 52 15.61 -8.85 -4.98
C ASP A 52 14.28 -8.44 -4.33
N THR A 53 13.88 -7.17 -4.47
CA THR A 53 12.61 -6.68 -3.94
C THR A 53 11.42 -7.18 -4.75
N ILE A 54 11.57 -7.41 -6.05
CA ILE A 54 10.55 -8.04 -6.90
C ILE A 54 10.31 -9.48 -6.47
N HIS A 55 11.38 -10.25 -6.25
CA HIS A 55 11.26 -11.61 -5.72
C HIS A 55 10.64 -11.62 -4.33
N LEU A 56 11.01 -10.68 -3.45
CA LEU A 56 10.38 -10.56 -2.14
C LEU A 56 8.88 -10.29 -2.26
N ALA A 57 8.46 -9.40 -3.16
CA ALA A 57 7.05 -9.12 -3.42
C ALA A 57 6.30 -10.40 -3.85
N ALA A 58 6.85 -11.15 -4.80
CA ALA A 58 6.29 -12.41 -5.27
C ALA A 58 6.20 -13.46 -4.14
N LYS A 59 7.25 -13.63 -3.34
CA LYS A 59 7.26 -14.56 -2.20
C LYS A 59 6.19 -14.24 -1.17
N LEU A 60 5.83 -12.97 -1.02
CA LEU A 60 4.84 -12.50 -0.06
C LEU A 60 3.44 -12.32 -0.67
N GLY A 61 3.26 -12.63 -1.96
CA GLY A 61 1.98 -12.43 -2.66
C GLY A 61 1.56 -10.97 -2.79
N ILE A 62 2.51 -10.04 -2.90
CA ILE A 62 2.30 -8.59 -3.00
C ILE A 62 2.53 -8.15 -4.45
N GLY A 63 1.78 -7.13 -4.90
CA GLY A 63 2.00 -6.50 -6.19
C GLY A 63 3.32 -5.71 -6.23
N ALA A 64 4.07 -5.82 -7.32
CA ALA A 64 5.36 -5.15 -7.48
C ALA A 64 5.20 -3.82 -8.24
N LEU A 65 5.70 -2.73 -7.67
CA LEU A 65 5.80 -1.41 -8.34
C LEU A 65 7.25 -1.15 -8.73
N THR A 66 7.60 -1.27 -10.01
CA THR A 66 8.98 -1.16 -10.50
C THR A 66 9.17 0.06 -11.38
N PHE A 67 10.42 0.50 -11.56
CA PHE A 67 10.74 1.52 -12.55
C PHE A 67 10.99 0.89 -13.91
N ALA A 68 10.47 1.51 -14.98
CA ALA A 68 10.67 1.03 -16.35
C ALA A 68 11.95 1.59 -17.01
N PHE A 69 13.07 1.63 -16.29
CA PHE A 69 14.37 2.04 -16.85
C PHE A 69 15.10 0.90 -17.58
N ILE A 70 14.33 -0.09 -18.03
CA ILE A 70 14.79 -1.44 -18.31
C ILE A 70 14.50 -1.75 -19.77
N ASP A 71 15.46 -2.38 -20.45
CA ASP A 71 15.26 -2.88 -21.82
C ASP A 71 14.17 -3.97 -21.83
N PRO A 72 13.33 -4.08 -22.88
CA PRO A 72 12.22 -5.03 -22.90
C PRO A 72 12.60 -6.48 -22.56
N ALA A 73 13.79 -6.94 -22.95
CA ALA A 73 14.26 -8.29 -22.62
C ALA A 73 14.47 -8.49 -21.11
N GLU A 74 14.94 -7.47 -20.40
CA GLU A 74 15.10 -7.53 -18.95
C GLU A 74 13.74 -7.37 -18.24
N ALA A 75 12.82 -6.59 -18.79
CA ALA A 75 11.44 -6.51 -18.29
C ALA A 75 10.73 -7.86 -18.36
N GLU A 76 10.80 -8.56 -19.50
CA GLU A 76 10.26 -9.91 -19.67
C GLU A 76 10.86 -10.89 -18.65
N HIS A 77 12.18 -10.85 -18.44
CA HIS A 77 12.83 -11.69 -17.44
C HIS A 77 12.29 -11.44 -16.03
N TRP A 78 12.11 -10.19 -15.63
CA TRP A 78 11.61 -9.83 -14.30
C TRP A 78 10.16 -10.22 -14.08
N VAL A 79 9.31 -10.06 -15.10
CA VAL A 79 7.91 -10.49 -15.07
C VAL A 79 7.83 -12.01 -14.92
N ASN A 80 8.58 -12.75 -15.74
CA ASN A 80 8.62 -14.21 -15.66
C ASN A 80 9.09 -14.69 -14.29
N ASP A 81 10.18 -14.11 -13.79
CA ASP A 81 10.71 -14.42 -12.46
C ASP A 81 9.70 -14.15 -11.34
N TYR A 82 8.96 -13.04 -11.43
CA TYR A 82 7.92 -12.68 -10.46
C TYR A 82 6.81 -13.73 -10.44
N TYR A 83 6.23 -14.07 -11.59
CA TYR A 83 5.13 -15.02 -11.69
C TYR A 83 5.56 -16.46 -11.37
N GLU A 84 6.75 -16.89 -11.78
CA GLU A 84 7.28 -18.20 -11.40
C GLU A 84 7.52 -18.29 -9.89
N THR A 85 8.01 -17.23 -9.27
CA THR A 85 8.16 -17.16 -7.80
C THR A 85 6.80 -17.22 -7.10
N ILE A 86 5.76 -16.57 -7.63
CA ILE A 86 4.39 -16.69 -7.10
C ILE A 86 3.92 -18.15 -7.16
N LYS A 87 4.13 -18.81 -8.29
CA LYS A 87 3.67 -20.19 -8.52
C LYS A 87 4.34 -21.20 -7.59
N THR A 88 5.62 -20.99 -7.29
CA THR A 88 6.48 -22.01 -6.68
C THR A 88 6.83 -21.75 -5.21
N GLU A 89 6.97 -20.49 -4.80
CA GLU A 89 7.55 -20.12 -3.49
C GLU A 89 6.64 -19.25 -2.61
N CYS A 90 5.52 -18.73 -3.15
CA CYS A 90 4.67 -17.78 -2.43
C CYS A 90 4.12 -18.35 -1.11
N VAL A 91 4.26 -17.53 -0.07
CA VAL A 91 3.55 -17.63 1.21
C VAL A 91 2.99 -16.24 1.52
N PRO A 92 1.67 -16.02 1.29
CA PRO A 92 1.11 -14.67 1.29
C PRO A 92 1.27 -14.00 2.64
N ILE A 93 1.78 -12.77 2.68
CA ILE A 93 1.89 -12.02 3.95
C ILE A 93 0.51 -11.61 4.46
N GLY A 94 -0.41 -11.30 3.54
CA GLY A 94 -1.78 -10.89 3.86
C GLY A 94 -2.79 -12.04 3.83
N HIS A 95 -4.06 -11.66 3.64
CA HIS A 95 -5.22 -12.54 3.51
C HIS A 95 -5.65 -12.74 2.05
N SER A 96 -4.92 -12.14 1.11
CA SER A 96 -5.11 -12.30 -0.34
C SER A 96 -3.77 -12.16 -1.06
N VAL A 97 -3.66 -12.73 -2.26
CA VAL A 97 -2.51 -12.54 -3.16
C VAL A 97 -2.86 -11.46 -4.17
N ASN A 98 -2.01 -10.44 -4.28
CA ASN A 98 -2.07 -9.45 -5.36
C ASN A 98 -0.97 -9.76 -6.39
N ALA A 99 -1.25 -10.65 -7.33
CA ALA A 99 -0.32 -11.03 -8.40
C ALA A 99 -0.38 -10.02 -9.54
N ASN A 100 0.33 -8.91 -9.39
CA ASN A 100 0.41 -7.85 -10.41
C ASN A 100 1.78 -7.17 -10.37
N ILE A 101 2.32 -6.85 -11.55
CA ILE A 101 3.51 -6.02 -11.70
C ILE A 101 3.17 -4.76 -12.49
N ALA A 102 3.52 -3.60 -11.92
CA ALA A 102 3.32 -2.31 -12.53
C ALA A 102 4.67 -1.64 -12.80
N MET A 103 4.84 -1.09 -14.00
CA MET A 103 6.06 -0.40 -14.42
C MET A 103 5.82 1.10 -14.60
N VAL A 104 6.71 1.91 -14.03
CA VAL A 104 6.65 3.37 -14.12
C VAL A 104 7.29 3.85 -15.42
N SER A 105 6.52 4.54 -16.27
CA SER A 105 6.98 5.15 -17.53
C SER A 105 6.99 6.68 -17.47
N SER A 106 7.80 7.28 -18.34
CA SER A 106 7.69 8.70 -18.69
C SER A 106 6.32 8.99 -19.32
N PHE A 107 5.90 10.26 -19.35
CA PHE A 107 4.62 10.61 -19.96
C PHE A 107 4.55 12.05 -20.44
N SER A 108 4.30 12.22 -21.73
CA SER A 108 3.85 13.46 -22.36
C SER A 108 3.37 13.09 -23.76
N VAL A 109 2.11 13.39 -24.07
CA VAL A 109 1.48 12.91 -25.31
C VAL A 109 0.95 14.09 -26.10
N HIS A 110 1.35 14.17 -27.36
CA HIS A 110 0.88 15.21 -28.27
C HIS A 110 0.89 14.68 -29.72
N PRO A 111 -0.02 15.11 -30.63
CA PRO A 111 -0.01 14.66 -32.02
C PRO A 111 1.28 15.00 -32.80
N ASP A 112 2.08 15.93 -32.29
CA ASP A 112 3.42 16.25 -32.75
C ASP A 112 4.45 15.82 -31.70
N ALA A 113 5.32 14.88 -32.06
CA ALA A 113 6.38 14.33 -31.22
C ALA A 113 7.32 15.41 -30.67
N ALA A 114 7.66 16.43 -31.49
CA ALA A 114 8.58 17.49 -31.05
C ALA A 114 7.97 18.34 -29.94
N GLU A 115 6.66 18.55 -29.99
CA GLU A 115 5.92 19.26 -28.96
C GLU A 115 5.73 18.39 -27.71
N ALA A 116 5.51 17.08 -27.85
CA ALA A 116 5.49 16.16 -26.71
C ALA A 116 6.82 16.21 -25.93
N GLU A 117 7.95 16.19 -26.64
CA GLU A 117 9.30 16.30 -26.08
C GLU A 117 9.54 17.67 -25.45
N ALA A 118 9.18 18.76 -26.13
CA ALA A 118 9.31 20.11 -25.58
C ALA A 118 8.51 20.31 -24.29
N ARG A 119 7.38 19.61 -24.14
CA ARG A 119 6.50 19.71 -22.96
C ARG A 119 6.90 18.79 -21.81
N GLY A 120 7.43 17.60 -22.10
CA GLY A 120 7.65 16.53 -21.11
C GLY A 120 9.10 16.18 -20.84
N GLY A 121 9.98 16.37 -21.82
CA GLY A 121 11.37 15.92 -21.79
C GLY A 121 12.18 16.53 -20.63
N ASP A 122 12.14 17.86 -20.48
CA ASP A 122 12.86 18.54 -19.39
C ASP A 122 12.36 18.11 -18.00
N GLY A 123 11.03 17.92 -17.87
CA GLY A 123 10.42 17.41 -16.66
C GLY A 123 10.93 16.02 -16.30
N PHE A 124 10.93 15.09 -17.25
CA PHE A 124 11.40 13.73 -17.02
C PHE A 124 12.91 13.67 -16.71
N ARG A 125 13.72 14.49 -17.41
CA ARG A 125 15.16 14.64 -17.10
C ARG A 125 15.38 15.18 -15.69
N PHE A 126 14.58 16.14 -15.24
CA PHE A 126 14.60 16.59 -13.84
C PHE A 126 14.26 15.45 -12.88
N PHE A 127 13.25 14.63 -13.18
CA PHE A 127 12.89 13.48 -12.36
C PHE A 127 14.07 12.50 -12.21
N GLN A 128 14.73 12.14 -13.32
CA GLN A 128 15.93 11.28 -13.30
C GLN A 128 17.07 11.90 -12.47
N TYR A 129 17.32 13.21 -12.62
CA TYR A 129 18.29 13.92 -11.80
C TYR A 129 17.94 13.89 -10.30
N ALA A 130 16.69 14.18 -9.95
CA ALA A 130 16.21 14.19 -8.57
C ALA A 130 16.27 12.80 -7.94
N LEU A 131 15.92 11.76 -8.70
CA LEU A 131 16.06 10.36 -8.29
C LEU A 131 17.52 10.02 -8.02
N GLY A 132 18.43 10.33 -8.95
CA GLY A 132 19.86 10.10 -8.77
C GLY A 132 20.47 10.90 -7.60
N HIS A 133 19.98 12.12 -7.37
CA HIS A 133 20.36 12.93 -6.22
C HIS A 133 19.97 12.26 -4.90
N HIS A 134 18.73 11.76 -4.78
CA HIS A 134 18.26 11.17 -3.53
C HIS A 134 18.72 9.74 -3.31
N TYR A 135 18.90 8.96 -4.38
CA TYR A 135 19.13 7.53 -4.29
C TYR A 135 20.61 7.14 -4.43
N ALA A 136 21.41 7.93 -5.16
CA ALA A 136 22.79 7.56 -5.48
C ALA A 136 23.82 8.52 -4.88
N ALA A 137 24.03 9.68 -5.49
CA ALA A 137 25.25 10.47 -5.27
C ALA A 137 25.01 11.88 -4.72
N GLY A 138 23.75 12.29 -4.53
CA GLY A 138 23.44 13.62 -4.04
C GLY A 138 23.61 13.76 -2.53
N MET A 139 23.99 14.96 -2.11
CA MET A 139 24.00 15.36 -0.71
C MET A 139 22.89 16.37 -0.46
N HIS A 140 21.98 16.06 0.47
CA HIS A 140 20.87 16.93 0.82
C HIS A 140 21.00 17.46 2.24
N LYS A 141 20.65 18.73 2.41
CA LYS A 141 20.42 19.35 3.73
C LYS A 141 18.91 19.53 3.88
N PRO A 142 18.26 18.81 4.82
CA PRO A 142 16.82 18.92 5.04
C PRO A 142 16.35 20.37 5.17
N GLY A 143 15.31 20.73 4.42
CA GLY A 143 14.75 22.07 4.39
C GLY A 143 15.67 23.17 3.84
N ARG A 144 16.80 22.84 3.19
CA ARG A 144 17.73 23.82 2.61
C ARG A 144 18.15 23.51 1.19
N THR A 145 18.39 22.24 0.85
CA THR A 145 18.73 21.88 -0.53
C THR A 145 17.53 22.13 -1.44
N ASN A 146 17.73 22.97 -2.47
CA ASN A 146 16.74 23.19 -3.51
C ASN A 146 17.19 22.43 -4.77
N ILE A 147 16.58 21.28 -5.00
CA ILE A 147 16.96 20.36 -6.07
C ILE A 147 16.59 20.91 -7.44
N TRP A 148 15.47 21.64 -7.55
CA TRP A 148 15.11 22.32 -8.78
C TRP A 148 16.16 23.36 -9.19
N LYS A 149 16.60 24.20 -8.25
CA LYS A 149 17.69 25.15 -8.53
C LYS A 149 18.97 24.41 -8.89
N ALA A 150 19.31 23.32 -8.20
CA ALA A 150 20.50 22.55 -8.53
C ALA A 150 20.42 21.98 -9.96
N TRP A 151 19.25 21.47 -10.35
CA TRP A 151 18.93 21.04 -11.71
C TRP A 151 19.12 22.16 -12.72
N GLU A 152 18.57 23.35 -12.50
CA GLU A 152 18.71 24.50 -13.43
C GLU A 152 20.19 24.84 -13.72
N HIS A 153 21.11 24.62 -12.77
CA HIS A 153 22.53 24.89 -12.96
C HIS A 153 23.27 23.81 -13.76
N VAL A 154 22.75 22.58 -13.78
CA VAL A 154 23.41 21.43 -14.43
C VAL A 154 22.62 20.86 -15.61
N ARG A 155 21.39 21.31 -15.84
CA ARG A 155 20.48 20.77 -16.86
C ARG A 155 21.13 20.68 -18.23
N ASP A 156 21.84 21.72 -18.63
CA ASP A 156 22.41 21.81 -19.99
C ASP A 156 23.66 20.93 -20.14
N THR A 157 24.27 20.49 -19.04
CA THR A 157 25.44 19.58 -19.01
C THR A 157 25.08 18.17 -18.57
N TRP A 158 23.87 17.96 -18.04
CA TRP A 158 23.35 16.65 -17.66
C TRP A 158 23.15 15.81 -18.91
N PRO A 159 23.74 14.61 -18.99
CA PRO A 159 23.67 13.79 -20.19
C PRO A 159 22.21 13.54 -20.58
N PRO A 160 21.88 13.57 -21.88
CA PRO A 160 20.62 13.01 -22.32
C PRO A 160 20.58 11.55 -21.85
N GLN A 161 19.56 11.20 -21.07
CA GLN A 161 19.31 9.81 -20.67
C GLN A 161 18.13 9.30 -21.48
N GLY A 162 18.24 8.08 -21.99
CA GLY A 162 17.11 7.36 -22.58
C GLY A 162 16.02 7.04 -21.55
N GLY A 163 14.93 6.45 -22.04
CA GLY A 163 13.66 6.27 -21.31
C GLY A 163 12.46 6.96 -21.99
N GLU A 164 12.61 7.28 -23.28
CA GLU A 164 11.75 8.18 -24.07
C GLU A 164 10.45 7.53 -24.57
N GLY A 165 10.22 6.24 -24.35
CA GLY A 165 9.05 5.56 -24.93
C GLY A 165 7.69 6.11 -24.48
N GLY A 166 7.63 6.74 -23.31
CA GLY A 166 6.42 7.36 -22.78
C GLY A 166 6.16 8.81 -23.24
N ILE A 167 7.10 9.43 -23.97
CA ILE A 167 6.99 10.81 -24.45
C ILE A 167 6.96 10.81 -25.98
N GLY A 168 5.85 11.22 -26.58
CA GLY A 168 5.71 11.23 -28.03
C GLY A 168 4.27 11.38 -28.53
N THR A 169 4.03 10.86 -29.73
CA THR A 169 2.71 10.73 -30.33
C THR A 169 1.88 9.62 -29.68
N PRO A 170 0.54 9.60 -29.87
CA PRO A 170 -0.29 8.49 -29.43
C PRO A 170 0.18 7.13 -29.94
N ASP A 171 0.63 7.06 -31.19
CA ASP A 171 1.11 5.82 -31.80
C ASP A 171 2.41 5.32 -31.15
N GLU A 172 3.35 6.23 -30.90
CA GLU A 172 4.63 5.92 -30.22
C GLU A 172 4.39 5.47 -28.77
N LEU A 173 3.52 6.18 -28.02
CA LEU A 173 3.15 5.73 -26.67
C LEU A 173 2.44 4.37 -26.71
N GLY A 174 1.56 4.15 -27.67
CA GLY A 174 0.91 2.86 -27.87
C GLY A 174 1.92 1.73 -28.13
N GLU A 175 2.93 1.98 -28.95
CA GLU A 175 4.00 1.00 -29.22
C GLU A 175 4.81 0.70 -27.95
N HIS A 176 5.16 1.73 -27.19
CA HIS A 176 5.84 1.56 -25.92
C HIS A 176 5.03 0.72 -24.91
N LEU A 177 3.72 0.97 -24.79
CA LEU A 177 2.85 0.21 -23.89
C LEU A 177 2.58 -1.21 -24.38
N ARG A 178 2.53 -1.44 -25.71
CA ARG A 178 2.45 -2.78 -26.28
C ARG A 178 3.66 -3.63 -25.90
N ILE A 179 4.86 -3.06 -25.95
CA ILE A 179 6.08 -3.76 -25.51
C ILE A 179 5.95 -4.22 -24.05
N PHE A 180 5.48 -3.35 -23.14
CA PHE A 180 5.26 -3.74 -21.75
C PHE A 180 4.18 -4.82 -21.61
N SER A 181 3.07 -4.68 -22.33
CA SER A 181 2.00 -5.68 -22.34
C SER A 181 2.50 -7.04 -22.85
N ASP A 182 3.32 -7.06 -23.90
CA ASP A 182 3.89 -8.28 -24.49
C ASP A 182 4.89 -8.95 -23.55
N CYS A 183 5.63 -8.17 -22.75
CA CYS A 183 6.46 -8.68 -21.66
C CYS A 183 5.65 -9.20 -20.45
N GLY A 184 4.32 -9.01 -20.43
CA GLY A 184 3.43 -9.43 -19.34
C GLY A 184 3.31 -8.44 -18.18
N VAL A 185 3.66 -7.17 -18.39
CA VAL A 185 3.41 -6.10 -17.41
C VAL A 185 1.91 -5.83 -17.31
N ASP A 186 1.37 -5.84 -16.09
CA ASP A 186 -0.08 -5.70 -15.88
C ASP A 186 -0.55 -4.25 -15.93
N GLN A 187 0.28 -3.32 -15.46
CA GLN A 187 -0.09 -1.91 -15.31
C GLN A 187 1.08 -0.99 -15.66
N SER A 188 0.77 0.16 -16.26
CA SER A 188 1.72 1.25 -16.44
C SER A 188 1.35 2.43 -15.57
N VAL A 189 2.34 3.00 -14.89
CA VAL A 189 2.19 4.18 -14.03
C VAL A 189 2.94 5.34 -14.67
N PHE A 190 2.26 6.46 -14.90
CA PHE A 190 2.83 7.58 -15.63
C PHE A 190 3.40 8.66 -14.71
N ILE A 191 4.64 9.07 -14.98
CA ILE A 191 5.24 10.25 -14.37
C ILE A 191 4.81 11.49 -15.15
N GLN A 192 3.89 12.28 -14.60
CA GLN A 192 3.35 13.46 -15.27
C GLN A 192 3.81 14.78 -14.63
N GLN A 193 3.78 14.86 -13.30
CA GLN A 193 4.22 16.04 -12.55
C GLN A 193 5.71 15.98 -12.27
N ALA A 194 6.51 16.05 -13.33
CA ALA A 194 7.96 16.09 -13.24
C ALA A 194 8.47 17.49 -13.57
N GLY A 195 9.23 18.09 -12.66
CA GLY A 195 9.82 19.40 -12.87
C GLY A 195 8.79 20.52 -12.95
N ASN A 196 8.82 21.30 -14.02
CA ASN A 196 7.92 22.45 -14.20
C ASN A 196 6.75 22.20 -15.16
N ASN A 197 6.53 20.95 -15.62
CA ASN A 197 5.48 20.59 -16.57
C ASN A 197 4.17 21.34 -16.27
N ARG A 198 3.66 22.07 -17.26
CA ARG A 198 2.49 22.93 -17.09
C ARG A 198 1.24 22.07 -16.88
N HIS A 199 0.39 22.48 -15.94
CA HIS A 199 -0.87 21.79 -15.63
C HIS A 199 -1.73 21.53 -16.87
N GLU A 200 -1.90 22.54 -17.73
CA GLU A 200 -2.70 22.42 -18.96
C GLU A 200 -2.14 21.38 -19.94
N HIS A 201 -0.82 21.27 -20.06
CA HIS A 201 -0.18 20.27 -20.94
C HIS A 201 -0.35 18.85 -20.39
N ILE A 202 -0.31 18.70 -19.07
CA ILE A 202 -0.55 17.41 -18.39
C ILE A 202 -2.00 16.96 -18.66
N CYS A 203 -2.97 17.86 -18.46
CA CYS A 203 -4.38 17.57 -18.73
C CYS A 203 -4.62 17.22 -20.19
N GLU A 204 -4.06 17.98 -21.13
CA GLU A 204 -4.18 17.68 -22.57
C GLU A 204 -3.59 16.31 -22.92
N SER A 205 -2.40 15.97 -22.38
CA SER A 205 -1.78 14.66 -22.59
C SER A 205 -2.65 13.52 -22.04
N LEU A 206 -3.26 13.71 -20.87
CA LEU A 206 -4.20 12.75 -20.27
C LEU A 206 -5.46 12.56 -21.12
N GLU A 207 -6.02 13.64 -21.66
CA GLU A 207 -7.20 13.60 -22.53
C GLU A 207 -6.88 12.85 -23.84
N ILE A 208 -5.73 13.13 -24.44
CA ILE A 208 -5.25 12.42 -25.64
C ILE A 208 -5.03 10.94 -25.32
N PHE A 209 -4.32 10.61 -24.24
CA PHE A 209 -4.12 9.21 -23.82
C PHE A 209 -5.46 8.49 -23.62
N ALA A 210 -6.40 9.10 -22.90
CA ALA A 210 -7.69 8.48 -22.62
C ALA A 210 -8.53 8.23 -23.88
N ARG A 211 -8.43 9.12 -24.87
CA ARG A 211 -9.18 9.04 -26.13
C ARG A 211 -8.53 8.12 -27.16
N ASP A 212 -7.22 8.24 -27.33
CA ASP A 212 -6.51 7.72 -28.51
C ASP A 212 -5.63 6.49 -28.21
N VAL A 213 -5.28 6.22 -26.95
CA VAL A 213 -4.35 5.13 -26.58
C VAL A 213 -5.00 4.13 -25.62
N MET A 214 -5.57 4.60 -24.52
CA MET A 214 -6.17 3.77 -23.47
C MET A 214 -7.22 2.75 -23.96
N PRO A 215 -8.08 3.04 -24.96
CA PRO A 215 -9.10 2.10 -25.39
C PRO A 215 -8.54 0.75 -25.86
N GLU A 216 -7.39 0.74 -26.54
CA GLU A 216 -6.73 -0.48 -27.04
C GLU A 216 -6.41 -1.45 -25.89
N PHE A 217 -5.89 -0.94 -24.78
CA PHE A 217 -5.49 -1.75 -23.63
C PHE A 217 -6.67 -2.14 -22.73
N LYS A 218 -7.78 -1.42 -22.83
CA LYS A 218 -9.02 -1.65 -22.07
C LYS A 218 -9.96 -2.65 -22.74
N GLU A 219 -9.94 -2.77 -24.06
CA GLU A 219 -10.86 -3.64 -24.81
C GLU A 219 -10.87 -5.08 -24.30
N PHE A 220 -9.69 -5.64 -23.99
CA PHE A 220 -9.52 -7.03 -23.56
C PHE A 220 -9.04 -7.19 -22.10
N GLU A 221 -9.06 -6.11 -21.31
CA GLU A 221 -8.54 -6.11 -19.93
C GLU A 221 -9.26 -7.17 -19.07
N ALA A 222 -10.58 -7.22 -19.11
CA ALA A 222 -11.37 -8.13 -18.29
C ALA A 222 -11.11 -9.61 -18.63
N GLU A 223 -10.95 -9.94 -19.92
CA GLU A 223 -10.63 -11.29 -20.36
C GLU A 223 -9.22 -11.71 -19.93
N ARG A 224 -8.25 -10.81 -20.11
CA ARG A 224 -6.86 -11.04 -19.69
C ARG A 224 -6.76 -11.27 -18.18
N GLU A 225 -7.42 -10.43 -17.39
CA GLU A 225 -7.46 -10.58 -15.93
C GLU A 225 -8.15 -11.88 -15.52
N ALA A 226 -9.29 -12.24 -16.12
CA ALA A 226 -9.98 -13.49 -15.82
C ALA A 226 -9.10 -14.71 -16.11
N LYS A 227 -8.43 -14.74 -17.28
CA LYS A 227 -7.51 -15.81 -17.65
C LYS A 227 -6.33 -15.93 -16.69
N LYS A 228 -5.73 -14.79 -16.31
CA LYS A 228 -4.64 -14.76 -15.32
C LYS A 228 -5.10 -15.31 -13.97
N GLN A 229 -6.29 -14.91 -13.50
CA GLN A 229 -6.83 -15.43 -12.24
C GLN A 229 -7.12 -16.93 -12.30
N GLU A 230 -7.67 -17.43 -13.41
CA GLU A 230 -7.90 -18.86 -13.63
C GLU A 230 -6.58 -19.65 -13.61
N GLU A 231 -5.55 -19.15 -14.30
CA GLU A 231 -4.21 -19.77 -14.32
C GLU A 231 -3.58 -19.80 -12.92
N LEU A 232 -3.68 -18.70 -12.16
CA LEU A 232 -3.02 -18.56 -10.86
C LEU A 232 -3.78 -19.22 -9.71
N ALA A 233 -5.08 -19.47 -9.83
CA ALA A 233 -5.93 -20.03 -8.79
C ALA A 233 -5.33 -21.26 -8.06
N PRO A 234 -4.90 -22.34 -8.74
CA PRO A 234 -4.34 -23.51 -8.05
C PRO A 234 -3.03 -23.20 -7.31
N TYR A 235 -2.24 -22.26 -7.81
CA TYR A 235 -0.98 -21.88 -7.17
C TYR A 235 -1.20 -20.99 -5.95
N ILE A 236 -2.21 -20.11 -5.99
CA ILE A 236 -2.63 -19.28 -4.87
C ILE A 236 -3.19 -20.17 -3.75
N GLU A 237 -3.99 -21.18 -4.09
CA GLU A 237 -4.47 -22.18 -3.12
C GLU A 237 -3.31 -22.89 -2.42
N GLU A 238 -2.32 -23.37 -3.18
CA GLU A 238 -1.13 -24.01 -2.60
C GLU A 238 -0.29 -23.01 -1.77
N ALA A 239 -0.24 -21.73 -2.15
CA ALA A 239 0.44 -20.69 -1.37
C ALA A 239 -0.20 -20.49 0.02
N PHE A 240 -1.53 -20.49 0.11
CA PHE A 240 -2.23 -20.44 1.39
C PHE A 240 -2.07 -21.72 2.20
N LYS A 241 -2.03 -22.88 1.54
CA LYS A 241 -1.71 -24.15 2.21
C LYS A 241 -0.31 -24.11 2.83
N ARG A 242 0.71 -23.61 2.11
CA ARG A 242 2.05 -23.39 2.67
C ARG A 242 2.02 -22.47 3.89
N LYS A 243 1.22 -21.38 3.85
CA LYS A 243 1.05 -20.47 5.01
C LYS A 243 0.46 -21.20 6.22
N ALA A 244 -0.57 -22.00 6.00
CA ALA A 244 -1.21 -22.78 7.05
C ALA A 244 -0.25 -23.83 7.64
N GLU A 245 0.49 -24.56 6.80
CA GLU A 245 1.47 -25.57 7.23
C GLU A 245 2.62 -24.97 8.05
N ARG A 246 3.00 -23.71 7.78
CA ARG A 246 4.01 -22.97 8.55
C ARG A 246 3.48 -22.38 9.86
N ASN A 247 2.18 -22.50 10.14
CA ASN A 247 1.52 -21.84 11.27
C ASN A 247 1.75 -20.30 11.27
N GLU A 248 1.82 -19.71 10.08
CA GLU A 248 2.02 -18.27 9.84
C GLU A 248 0.69 -17.54 9.60
N MET A 249 -0.46 -18.21 9.81
CA MET A 249 -1.77 -17.61 9.76
C MET A 249 -2.24 -17.26 11.17
N MET A 250 -2.55 -15.98 11.41
CA MET A 250 -3.15 -15.56 12.67
C MET A 250 -4.54 -16.16 12.80
N ALA A 251 -4.77 -16.93 13.87
CA ALA A 251 -6.07 -17.52 14.17
C ALA A 251 -7.05 -16.44 14.65
N GLU A 252 -8.30 -16.53 14.19
CA GLU A 252 -9.40 -15.77 14.79
C GLU A 252 -9.68 -16.26 16.22
N LEU A 253 -10.16 -15.35 17.06
CA LEU A 253 -10.61 -15.70 18.41
C LEU A 253 -12.04 -16.24 18.35
N SER A 254 -12.33 -17.28 19.13
CA SER A 254 -13.71 -17.64 19.42
C SER A 254 -14.34 -16.59 20.35
N ASP A 255 -15.67 -16.49 20.37
CA ASP A 255 -16.36 -15.52 21.25
C ASP A 255 -15.99 -15.70 22.73
N ASP A 256 -15.75 -16.94 23.17
CA ASP A 256 -15.33 -17.26 24.53
C ASP A 256 -13.89 -16.79 24.85
N ASP A 257 -13.04 -16.66 23.82
CA ASP A 257 -11.65 -16.21 23.95
C ASP A 257 -11.50 -14.69 23.83
N ILE A 258 -12.55 -13.96 23.41
CA ILE A 258 -12.51 -12.49 23.30
C ILE A 258 -12.51 -11.88 24.71
N PRO A 259 -11.47 -11.11 25.10
CA PRO A 259 -11.43 -10.51 26.43
C PRO A 259 -12.55 -9.48 26.61
N THR A 260 -13.21 -9.53 27.77
CA THR A 260 -14.15 -8.49 28.17
C THR A 260 -13.38 -7.29 28.71
N TYR A 261 -13.64 -6.11 28.16
CA TYR A 261 -13.07 -4.85 28.63
C TYR A 261 -14.09 -4.08 29.47
N GLY A 262 -13.69 -3.69 30.67
CA GLY A 262 -14.46 -2.80 31.52
C GLY A 262 -14.56 -1.38 30.94
N PRO A 263 -15.52 -0.57 31.41
CA PRO A 263 -15.62 0.82 30.97
C PRO A 263 -14.46 1.63 31.52
N TYR A 264 -13.77 2.38 30.65
CA TYR A 264 -12.61 3.21 31.02
C TYR A 264 -12.86 4.15 32.20
N GLY A 265 -14.08 4.67 32.35
CA GLY A 265 -14.44 5.54 33.47
C GLY A 265 -14.27 4.90 34.85
N PHE A 266 -14.42 3.58 34.98
CA PHE A 266 -14.18 2.89 36.25
C PHE A 266 -12.71 2.86 36.64
N ASP A 267 -11.82 2.73 35.66
CA ASP A 267 -10.37 2.72 35.90
C ASP A 267 -9.86 4.11 36.28
N VAL A 268 -10.41 5.17 35.66
CA VAL A 268 -10.11 6.57 36.02
C VAL A 268 -10.50 6.84 37.47
N VAL A 269 -11.74 6.53 37.86
CA VAL A 269 -12.21 6.75 39.23
C VAL A 269 -11.38 5.96 40.24
N ALA A 270 -11.05 4.69 39.95
CA ALA A 270 -10.22 3.88 40.83
C ALA A 270 -8.81 4.50 41.03
N SER A 271 -8.23 5.07 39.98
CA SER A 271 -6.93 5.76 40.05
C SER A 271 -7.01 7.10 40.80
N GLU A 272 -8.09 7.86 40.64
CA GLU A 272 -8.31 9.14 41.34
C GLU A 272 -8.58 8.92 42.83
N THR A 273 -9.36 7.89 43.19
CA THR A 273 -9.66 7.54 44.60
C THR A 273 -8.40 7.11 45.36
N GLN A 274 -7.41 6.52 44.68
CA GLN A 274 -6.09 6.24 45.27
C GLN A 274 -5.24 7.49 45.50
N SER A 275 -5.52 8.59 44.78
CA SER A 275 -4.81 9.87 44.94
C SER A 275 -5.47 10.81 45.94
N GLU A 276 -6.80 10.72 46.14
CA GLU A 276 -7.55 11.57 47.07
C GLU A 276 -7.54 11.08 48.52
N SER A 277 -6.98 9.89 48.81
CA SER A 277 -6.84 9.39 50.20
C SER A 277 -5.89 10.21 51.09
N ASP A 278 -5.27 11.27 50.56
CA ASP A 278 -4.34 12.15 51.28
C ASP A 278 -5.01 13.41 51.91
N PHE A 279 -6.30 13.70 51.67
CA PHE A 279 -6.97 14.87 52.26
C PHE A 279 -8.38 14.58 52.82
N HIS A 280 -8.49 14.57 54.15
CA HIS A 280 -9.74 14.33 54.89
C HIS A 280 -10.75 15.50 54.78
N HIS A 281 -11.90 15.26 54.14
CA HIS A 281 -13.14 16.04 54.32
C HIS A 281 -14.38 15.12 54.29
N GLN A 282 -15.07 14.97 55.43
CA GLN A 282 -16.20 14.04 55.64
C GLN A 282 -17.39 14.22 54.66
N GLY A 283 -17.57 15.40 54.06
CA GLY A 283 -18.64 15.64 53.06
C GLY A 283 -18.29 15.23 51.62
N ALA A 284 -17.03 14.87 51.36
CA ALA A 284 -16.57 14.29 50.10
C ALA A 284 -16.73 12.76 50.11
N GLU A 285 -16.51 12.11 51.25
CA GLU A 285 -16.67 10.66 51.43
C GLU A 285 -18.12 10.19 51.17
N GLU A 286 -19.13 10.93 51.63
CA GLU A 286 -20.54 10.57 51.43
C GLU A 286 -20.96 10.69 49.95
N ARG A 287 -20.51 11.75 49.26
CA ARG A 287 -20.73 11.93 47.82
C ARG A 287 -20.00 10.88 46.98
N ALA A 288 -18.76 10.54 47.33
CA ALA A 288 -18.00 9.48 46.67
C ALA A 288 -18.70 8.11 46.85
N ARG A 289 -19.27 7.86 48.04
CA ARG A 289 -20.00 6.63 48.34
C ARG A 289 -21.29 6.50 47.55
N GLU A 290 -22.12 7.55 47.50
CA GLU A 290 -23.34 7.58 46.69
C GLU A 290 -23.03 7.41 45.19
N GLN A 291 -21.95 8.04 44.73
CA GLN A 291 -21.49 7.91 43.34
C GLN A 291 -21.02 6.48 43.03
N MET A 292 -20.25 5.85 43.92
CA MET A 292 -19.87 4.43 43.81
C MET A 292 -21.07 3.49 43.81
N GLU A 293 -22.06 3.68 44.69
CA GLU A 293 -23.27 2.85 44.72
C GLU A 293 -24.07 2.93 43.42
N ARG A 294 -24.20 4.15 42.86
CA ARG A 294 -24.85 4.35 41.56
C ARG A 294 -24.09 3.67 40.43
N PHE A 295 -22.76 3.73 40.45
CA PHE A 295 -21.91 3.06 39.48
C PHE A 295 -21.98 1.53 39.58
N GLU A 296 -21.99 0.97 40.79
CA GLU A 296 -22.18 -0.47 41.01
C GLU A 296 -23.55 -0.96 40.51
N GLN A 297 -24.61 -0.16 40.70
CA GLN A 297 -25.92 -0.49 40.17
C GLN A 297 -25.98 -0.42 38.64
N MET A 298 -25.31 0.56 38.03
CA MET A 298 -25.15 0.64 36.57
C MET A 298 -24.37 -0.57 36.04
N LYS A 299 -23.26 -0.95 36.70
CA LYS A 299 -22.44 -2.11 36.33
C LYS A 299 -23.24 -3.41 36.37
N LYS A 300 -24.01 -3.65 37.44
CA LYS A 300 -24.91 -4.81 37.55
C LYS A 300 -25.94 -4.87 36.42
N THR A 301 -26.55 -3.73 36.10
CA THR A 301 -27.56 -3.65 35.05
C THR A 301 -26.96 -3.89 33.66
N ALA A 302 -25.78 -3.33 33.39
CA ALA A 302 -25.07 -3.52 32.13
C ALA A 302 -24.62 -4.98 31.94
N ASN A 303 -24.06 -5.61 32.98
CA ASN A 303 -23.66 -7.02 32.91
C ASN A 303 -24.86 -7.95 32.67
N LEU A 304 -26.00 -7.68 33.31
CA LEU A 304 -27.24 -8.42 33.07
C LEU A 304 -27.71 -8.28 31.60
N ALA A 305 -27.54 -7.12 30.98
CA ALA A 305 -27.89 -6.93 29.57
C ALA A 305 -27.00 -7.75 28.62
N VAL A 306 -25.71 -7.90 28.93
CA VAL A 306 -24.78 -8.76 28.20
C VAL A 306 -25.16 -10.24 28.36
N GLU A 307 -25.44 -10.69 29.59
CA GLU A 307 -25.87 -12.07 29.90
C GLU A 307 -27.18 -12.47 29.20
N LEU A 308 -28.06 -11.51 28.91
CA LEU A 308 -29.34 -11.73 28.22
C LEU A 308 -29.22 -11.77 26.69
N GLY A 309 -28.00 -11.78 26.13
CA GLY A 309 -27.76 -12.05 24.71
C GLY A 309 -27.85 -10.82 23.79
N ALA A 310 -27.54 -9.63 24.31
CA ALA A 310 -27.33 -8.44 23.47
C ALA A 310 -25.95 -8.51 22.78
N THR A 311 -25.80 -9.47 21.89
CA THR A 311 -24.69 -9.60 20.93
C THR A 311 -25.29 -9.33 19.55
N ASP A 312 -24.82 -8.27 18.88
CA ASP A 312 -25.19 -7.97 17.48
C ASP A 312 -24.68 -9.05 16.51
#